data_AF-A0A2D5QDK3-F1
#
_entry.id   AF-A0A2D5QDK3-F1
#
_cell.length_a   1.000
_cell.length_b   1.000
_cell.length_c   1.000
_cell.angle_alpha   90.00
_cell.angle_beta   90.00
_cell.angle_gamma   90.00
#
_symmetry.space_group_name_H-M   'P 1'
#
loop_
_entity.id
_entity.type
_entity.pdbx_description
1 polymer ?
#
loop_
_entity_poly.entity_id
_entity_poly.type
_entity_poly.pdbx_seq_one_letter_code
_entity_poly.pdbx_strand_id
1 'polypeptide(L)'
;LEFRKINFEHIDLVCCKPLDVHTIITSVKKTGRLIVLDTGFKTNSISSEIITIVNENCFKRLKYKPVRITVPDVPEPTSYGLTKYYYFNSDYILNKILTIFNKKVKKPKFKKKIHHDVPGEWFKGPF
;
A
#
# COMPACT_ATOMS: atom_id res chain seq x y z
N LEU A 1 8.70 -2.27 -11.45
CA LEU A 1 8.73 -0.78 -11.38
C LEU A 1 10.03 -0.23 -11.99
N GLU A 2 11.13 -0.95 -11.82
CA GLU A 2 12.46 -0.66 -12.35
C GLU A 2 12.53 -0.40 -13.86
N PHE A 3 11.92 -1.26 -14.69
CA PHE A 3 11.76 -1.04 -16.15
C PHE A 3 11.03 0.27 -16.51
N ARG A 4 10.36 0.91 -15.56
CA ARG A 4 9.60 2.17 -15.74
C ARG A 4 10.30 3.37 -15.09
N LYS A 5 11.56 3.20 -14.67
CA LYS A 5 12.39 4.19 -13.95
C LYS A 5 11.68 4.77 -12.71
N ILE A 6 10.92 3.93 -12.01
CA ILE A 6 10.33 4.27 -10.71
C ILE A 6 11.09 3.47 -9.68
N ASN A 7 11.91 4.16 -8.88
CA ASN A 7 12.54 3.60 -7.70
C ASN A 7 11.70 3.96 -6.46
N PHE A 8 11.70 3.08 -5.46
CA PHE A 8 10.95 3.28 -4.22
C PHE A 8 11.73 2.70 -3.04
N GLU A 9 11.50 3.28 -1.87
CA GLU A 9 11.98 2.72 -0.61
C GLU A 9 10.83 1.91 0.00
N HIS A 10 11.10 0.65 0.31
CA HIS A 10 10.15 -0.23 0.98
C HIS A 10 10.47 -0.24 2.47
N ILE A 11 9.54 0.24 3.29
CA ILE A 11 9.67 0.28 4.74
C ILE A 11 8.63 -0.69 5.30
N ASP A 12 9.11 -1.77 5.88
CA ASP A 12 8.30 -2.60 6.76
C ASP A 12 8.34 -2.00 8.17
N LEU A 13 7.18 -1.71 8.75
CA LEU A 13 7.11 -1.04 10.04
C LEU A 13 7.57 -1.96 11.18
N VAL A 14 7.36 -3.27 11.06
CA VAL A 14 7.60 -4.32 12.08
C VAL A 14 6.80 -4.13 13.39
N CYS A 15 6.78 -2.91 13.93
CA CYS A 15 6.08 -2.51 15.15
C CYS A 15 5.25 -1.24 14.90
N CYS A 16 3.99 -1.26 15.36
CA CYS A 16 3.12 -0.08 15.29
C CYS A 16 3.29 0.85 16.49
N LYS A 17 3.82 0.35 17.63
CA LYS A 17 4.00 1.14 18.85
C LYS A 17 5.21 0.62 19.67
N PRO A 18 6.30 1.40 19.80
CA PRO A 18 6.48 2.73 19.21
C PRO A 18 6.64 2.65 17.68
N LEU A 19 6.05 3.63 16.97
CA LEU A 19 6.21 3.76 15.53
C LEU A 19 7.58 4.39 15.21
N ASP A 20 8.32 3.83 14.26
CA ASP A 20 9.56 4.42 13.76
C ASP A 20 9.29 5.62 12.83
N VAL A 21 8.91 6.74 13.46
CA VAL A 21 8.61 8.00 12.80
C VAL A 21 9.84 8.58 12.08
N HIS A 22 11.04 8.34 12.63
CA HIS A 22 12.27 8.89 12.07
C HIS A 22 12.55 8.33 10.67
N THR A 23 12.46 7.01 10.51
CA THR A 23 12.68 6.35 9.22
C THR A 23 11.65 6.81 8.18
N ILE A 24 10.37 6.89 8.56
CA ILE A 24 9.29 7.36 7.68
C ILE A 24 9.55 8.79 7.20
N ILE A 25 9.82 9.72 8.14
CA ILE A 25 10.06 11.13 7.81
C ILE A 25 11.28 11.28 6.90
N THR A 26 12.38 10.59 7.20
CA THR A 26 13.61 10.67 6.41
C THR A 26 13.38 10.21 4.98
N SER A 27 12.68 9.09 4.79
CA SER A 27 12.31 8.59 3.46
C SER A 27 11.39 9.55 2.71
N VAL A 28 10.35 10.09 3.36
CA VAL A 28 9.42 11.03 2.73
C VAL A 28 10.12 12.33 2.36
N LYS A 29 11.04 12.85 3.19
CA LYS A 29 11.83 14.05 2.87
C LYS A 29 12.67 13.86 1.61
N LYS A 30 13.17 12.65 1.36
CA LYS A 30 13.98 12.28 0.18
C LYS A 30 13.11 12.05 -1.07
N THR A 31 12.03 11.28 -0.95
CA THR A 31 11.23 10.84 -2.10
C THR A 31 10.12 11.83 -2.47
N GLY A 32 9.57 12.53 -1.47
CA GLY A 32 8.45 13.47 -1.58
C GLY A 32 7.10 12.81 -1.89
N ARG A 33 6.97 11.48 -1.79
CA ARG A 33 5.72 10.75 -2.07
C ARG A 33 5.58 9.59 -1.09
N LEU A 34 4.34 9.31 -0.68
CA LEU A 34 4.05 8.24 0.28
C LEU A 34 2.84 7.43 -0.17
N ILE A 35 2.98 6.12 -0.12
CA ILE A 35 1.86 5.17 -0.13
C ILE A 35 1.97 4.36 1.15
N VAL A 36 0.89 4.30 1.93
CA VAL A 36 0.78 3.40 3.09
C VAL A 36 -0.10 2.22 2.70
N LEU A 37 0.42 1.01 2.88
CA LEU A 37 -0.31 -0.24 2.75
C LEU A 37 -0.69 -0.70 4.16
N ASP A 38 -1.97 -0.90 4.41
CA ASP A 38 -2.48 -1.28 5.73
C ASP A 38 -3.59 -2.31 5.52
N THR A 39 -3.55 -3.42 6.25
CA THR A 39 -4.58 -4.46 6.20
C THR A 39 -5.78 -4.14 7.10
N GLY A 40 -5.66 -3.11 7.94
CA GLY A 40 -6.75 -2.59 8.75
C GLY A 40 -7.68 -1.66 7.98
N PHE A 41 -8.75 -1.28 8.66
CA PHE A 41 -9.77 -0.37 8.16
C PHE A 41 -9.20 0.99 7.78
N LYS A 42 -9.92 1.71 6.92
CA LYS A 42 -9.49 3.04 6.49
C LYS A 42 -9.63 4.06 7.63
N THR A 43 -10.70 3.93 8.40
CA THR A 43 -11.01 4.82 9.51
C THR A 43 -10.30 4.37 10.78
N ASN A 44 -9.75 5.32 11.55
CA ASN A 44 -9.08 5.09 12.84
C ASN A 44 -7.96 4.03 12.80
N SER A 45 -7.10 4.06 11.77
CA SER A 45 -6.03 3.08 11.58
C SER A 45 -4.62 3.66 11.71
N ILE A 46 -3.63 2.77 11.74
CA ILE A 46 -2.21 3.12 11.70
C ILE A 46 -1.91 3.94 10.44
N SER A 47 -2.55 3.60 9.32
CA SER A 47 -2.43 4.41 8.12
C SER A 47 -2.88 5.86 8.31
N SER A 48 -3.94 6.15 9.06
CA SER A 48 -4.33 7.55 9.35
C SER A 48 -3.28 8.26 10.18
N GLU A 49 -2.74 7.61 11.21
CA GLU A 49 -1.73 8.18 12.09
C GLU A 49 -0.45 8.54 11.32
N ILE A 50 0.03 7.62 10.47
CA ILE A 50 1.20 7.87 9.61
C ILE A 50 0.97 9.10 8.71
N ILE A 51 -0.22 9.23 8.12
CA ILE A 51 -0.52 10.39 7.27
C ILE A 51 -0.57 11.69 8.07
N THR A 52 -1.11 11.68 9.29
CA THR A 52 -1.10 12.84 10.19
C THR A 52 0.33 13.28 10.49
N ILE A 53 1.16 12.37 11.02
CA ILE A 53 2.57 12.63 11.36
C ILE A 53 3.34 13.16 10.15
N VAL A 54 3.15 12.56 8.98
CA VAL A 54 3.84 12.98 7.74
C VAL A 54 3.37 14.35 7.27
N ASN A 55 2.08 14.67 7.37
CA ASN A 55 1.60 16.01 7.04
C ASN A 55 2.17 17.06 8.02
N GLU A 56 2.12 16.81 9.33
CA GLU A 56 2.66 17.74 10.34
C GLU A 56 4.15 18.03 10.13
N ASN A 57 4.94 17.02 9.76
CA ASN A 57 6.40 17.15 9.69
C ASN A 57 6.94 17.43 8.28
N CYS A 58 6.20 17.06 7.23
CA CYS A 58 6.72 17.01 5.85
C CYS A 58 5.79 17.64 4.80
N PHE A 59 4.69 18.32 5.16
CA PHE A 59 3.72 18.85 4.20
C PHE A 59 4.35 19.57 3.00
N LYS A 60 5.28 20.50 3.27
CA LYS A 60 5.96 21.31 2.22
C LYS A 60 6.87 20.50 1.29
N ARG A 61 7.21 19.26 1.64
CA ARG A 61 8.10 18.38 0.85
C ARG A 61 7.32 17.36 0.02
N LEU A 62 6.00 17.26 0.21
CA LEU A 62 5.15 16.35 -0.54
C LEU A 62 4.97 16.86 -1.98
N LYS A 63 5.35 16.03 -2.94
CA LYS A 63 5.17 16.23 -4.39
C LYS A 63 3.81 15.71 -4.88
N TYR A 64 3.10 14.96 -4.04
CA TYR A 64 1.77 14.41 -4.30
C TYR A 64 1.10 14.10 -2.96
N LYS A 65 -0.24 14.15 -2.91
CA LYS A 65 -0.99 13.81 -1.68
C LYS A 65 -0.68 12.37 -1.24
N PRO A 66 -0.43 12.10 0.04
CA PRO A 66 -0.21 10.73 0.49
C PRO A 66 -1.40 9.84 0.16
N VAL A 67 -1.13 8.59 -0.22
CA VAL A 67 -2.16 7.62 -0.60
C VAL A 67 -2.20 6.50 0.42
N ARG A 68 -3.41 6.11 0.84
CA ARG A 68 -3.64 4.97 1.71
C ARG A 68 -4.32 3.86 0.91
N ILE A 69 -3.82 2.64 1.04
CA ILE A 69 -4.45 1.42 0.53
C ILE A 69 -4.77 0.59 1.76
N THR A 70 -6.04 0.63 2.14
CA THR A 70 -6.63 0.03 3.35
C THR A 70 -7.83 -0.80 2.93
N VAL A 71 -8.22 -1.81 3.71
CA VAL A 71 -9.49 -2.51 3.47
C VAL A 71 -10.68 -1.54 3.66
N PRO A 72 -11.83 -1.78 3.01
CA PRO A 72 -13.03 -0.96 3.20
C PRO A 72 -13.57 -1.07 4.63
N ASP A 73 -14.22 -0.01 5.12
CA ASP A 73 -14.84 0.07 6.45
C ASP A 73 -16.15 -0.74 6.52
N VAL A 74 -16.04 -2.06 6.31
CA VAL A 74 -17.15 -3.04 6.32
C VAL A 74 -16.68 -4.33 6.99
N PRO A 75 -17.58 -5.16 7.53
CA PRO A 75 -17.21 -6.46 8.06
C PRO A 75 -16.45 -7.31 7.04
N GLU A 76 -15.45 -8.04 7.53
CA GLU A 76 -14.63 -8.92 6.69
C GLU A 76 -15.49 -10.02 6.05
N PRO A 77 -15.48 -10.15 4.72
CA PRO A 77 -16.32 -11.12 4.04
C PRO A 77 -15.73 -12.53 4.15
N THR A 78 -16.62 -13.51 4.33
CA THR A 78 -16.27 -14.95 4.31
C THR A 78 -16.42 -15.58 2.93
N SER A 79 -17.18 -14.95 2.03
CA SER A 79 -17.45 -15.51 0.69
C SER A 79 -16.40 -15.08 -0.33
N TYR A 80 -15.90 -16.04 -1.11
CA TYR A 80 -14.98 -15.83 -2.24
C TYR A 80 -15.45 -14.71 -3.20
N GLY A 81 -16.77 -14.61 -3.41
CA GLY A 81 -17.33 -13.60 -4.30
C GLY A 81 -17.16 -12.16 -3.80
N LEU A 82 -17.03 -11.96 -2.49
CA LEU A 82 -16.89 -10.63 -1.87
C LEU A 82 -15.44 -10.28 -1.54
N THR A 83 -14.58 -11.28 -1.27
CA THR A 83 -13.16 -11.07 -0.94
C THR A 83 -12.39 -10.31 -2.03
N LYS A 84 -12.81 -10.43 -3.30
CA LYS A 84 -12.25 -9.66 -4.44
C LYS A 84 -12.39 -8.13 -4.32
N TYR A 85 -13.34 -7.66 -3.53
CA TYR A 85 -13.58 -6.23 -3.29
C TYR A 85 -12.95 -5.77 -1.96
N TYR A 86 -12.49 -6.71 -1.14
CA TYR A 86 -11.97 -6.44 0.19
C TYR A 86 -10.44 -6.37 0.19
N TYR A 87 -9.77 -7.35 -0.43
CA TYR A 87 -8.30 -7.37 -0.52
C TYR A 87 -7.78 -6.80 -1.84
N PHE A 88 -6.74 -5.97 -1.75
CA PHE A 88 -6.10 -5.37 -2.91
C PHE A 88 -4.87 -6.14 -3.33
N ASN A 89 -4.78 -6.46 -4.62
CA ASN A 89 -3.65 -7.16 -5.20
C ASN A 89 -2.55 -6.21 -5.69
N SER A 90 -1.43 -6.80 -6.15
CA SER A 90 -0.30 -6.08 -6.73
C SER A 90 -0.68 -5.22 -7.94
N ASP A 91 -1.67 -5.65 -8.75
CA ASP A 91 -2.21 -4.86 -9.85
C ASP A 91 -2.83 -3.54 -9.38
N TYR A 92 -3.63 -3.59 -8.31
CA TYR A 92 -4.25 -2.41 -7.72
C TYR A 92 -3.18 -1.44 -7.20
N ILE A 93 -2.20 -1.95 -6.45
CA ILE A 93 -1.08 -1.16 -5.91
C ILE A 93 -0.30 -0.51 -7.06
N LEU A 94 0.01 -1.26 -8.12
CA LEU A 94 0.69 -0.74 -9.31
C LEU A 94 -0.10 0.40 -9.97
N ASN A 95 -1.42 0.24 -10.12
CA ASN A 95 -2.26 1.29 -10.71
C ASN A 95 -2.25 2.58 -9.87
N LYS A 96 -2.24 2.46 -8.53
CA LYS A 96 -2.12 3.60 -7.63
C LYS A 96 -0.77 4.29 -7.78
N ILE A 97 0.33 3.53 -7.83
CA ILE A 97 1.67 4.08 -8.08
C ILE A 97 1.71 4.82 -9.42
N LEU A 98 1.21 4.23 -10.50
CA LEU A 98 1.20 4.86 -11.82
C LEU A 98 0.38 6.16 -11.87
N THR A 99 -0.74 6.19 -11.13
CA THR A 99 -1.58 7.39 -10.99
C THR A 99 -0.83 8.52 -10.31
N ILE A 100 -0.09 8.23 -9.24
CA ILE A 100 0.73 9.21 -8.50
C ILE A 100 1.79 9.85 -9.40
N PHE A 101 2.34 9.10 -10.36
CA PHE A 101 3.33 9.59 -11.31
C PHE A 101 2.71 10.15 -12.61
N ASN A 102 1.38 10.20 -12.72
CA ASN A 102 0.64 10.58 -13.93
C ASN A 102 1.13 9.84 -15.20
N LYS A 103 1.49 8.55 -15.07
CA LYS A 103 1.97 7.73 -16.19
C LYS A 103 0.86 6.79 -16.65
N LYS A 104 0.44 6.89 -17.91
CA LYS A 104 -0.38 5.86 -18.58
C LYS A 104 0.53 4.75 -19.10
N VAL A 105 0.31 3.50 -18.69
CA VAL A 105 1.20 2.40 -19.08
C VAL A 105 0.44 1.13 -19.41
N LYS A 106 0.95 0.35 -20.39
CA LYS A 106 0.53 -1.03 -20.61
C LYS A 106 0.83 -1.86 -19.35
N LYS A 107 -0.21 -2.53 -18.84
CA LYS A 107 -0.13 -3.38 -17.65
C LYS A 107 0.79 -4.58 -17.95
N PRO A 108 1.71 -4.94 -17.04
CA PRO A 108 2.37 -6.23 -17.14
C PRO A 108 1.30 -7.32 -17.06
N LYS A 109 1.40 -8.36 -17.90
CA LYS A 109 0.53 -9.53 -17.80
C LYS A 109 1.03 -10.36 -16.63
N PHE A 110 0.41 -10.22 -15.45
CA PHE A 110 0.59 -11.18 -14.38
C PHE A 110 -0.19 -12.46 -14.73
N LYS A 111 0.35 -13.64 -14.38
CA LYS A 111 -0.43 -14.87 -14.42
C LYS A 111 -1.62 -14.68 -13.49
N LYS A 112 -2.84 -14.58 -14.04
CA LYS A 112 -4.05 -14.56 -13.23
C LYS A 112 -4.14 -15.90 -12.51
N LYS A 113 -4.16 -15.87 -11.17
CA LYS A 113 -4.58 -17.04 -10.41
C LYS A 113 -6.05 -17.33 -10.71
N ILE A 114 -6.41 -18.61 -10.72
CA ILE A 114 -7.80 -19.06 -10.83
C ILE A 114 -8.59 -18.59 -9.60
N HIS A 115 -7.99 -18.71 -8.41
CA HIS A 115 -8.50 -18.21 -7.15
C HIS A 115 -7.59 -17.11 -6.59
N HIS A 116 -8.17 -15.95 -6.24
CA HIS A 116 -7.41 -14.77 -5.84
C HIS A 116 -7.05 -14.74 -4.36
N ASP A 117 -7.78 -15.51 -3.55
CA ASP A 117 -7.63 -15.70 -2.11
C ASP A 117 -6.77 -16.92 -1.74
N VAL A 118 -6.49 -17.81 -2.69
CA VAL A 118 -5.61 -18.97 -2.47
C VAL A 118 -4.14 -18.50 -2.46
N PRO A 119 -3.36 -18.80 -1.40
CA PRO A 119 -1.93 -18.53 -1.34
C PRO A 119 -1.16 -19.15 -2.52
N GLY A 120 0.06 -18.67 -2.79
CA GLY A 120 0.90 -19.34 -3.78
C GLY A 120 1.55 -20.59 -3.21
N GLU A 121 2.22 -21.38 -4.04
CA GLU A 121 3.01 -22.57 -3.64
C GLU A 121 4.09 -22.27 -2.58
N TRP A 122 4.43 -20.98 -2.39
CA TRP A 122 5.36 -20.51 -1.36
C TRP A 122 4.80 -20.58 0.06
N PHE A 123 3.47 -20.70 0.23
CA PHE A 123 2.83 -20.77 1.54
C PHE A 123 2.78 -22.24 2.01
N LYS A 124 3.43 -22.52 3.15
CA LYS A 124 3.52 -23.86 3.75
C LYS A 124 2.78 -23.97 5.09
N GLY A 125 1.85 -23.05 5.35
CA GLY A 125 1.13 -22.96 6.62
C GLY A 125 0.15 -24.11 6.86
N PRO A 126 -0.48 -24.18 8.05
CA PRO A 126 -1.28 -25.33 8.48
C PRO A 126 -2.68 -25.42 7.83
N PHE A 127 -2.92 -24.71 6.74
CA PHE A 127 -4.18 -24.80 5.97
C PHE A 127 -3.99 -25.72 4.76
#